data_AF-A0A9X8YS98-F1
#
_entry.id   AF-A0A9X8YS98-F1
#
_cell.length_a   1.000
_cell.length_b   1.000
_cell.length_c   1.000
_cell.angle_alpha   90.00
_cell.angle_beta   90.00
_cell.angle_gamma   90.00
#
_symmetry.space_group_name_H-M   'P 1'
#
loop_
_entity.id
_entity.type
_entity.pdbx_description
1 polymer ?
#
loop_
_entity_poly.entity_id
_entity_poly.type
_entity_poly.pdbx_seq_one_letter_code
_entity_poly.pdbx_strand_id
1 'polypeptide(L)'
;QPGGAEDQRLVTLAERFGGVLLSEIYDDVTIDDAPYFSALYGPSRHAIVVPDLSLVREMLEGLEDCPEDLYLIEGDPQSFDDSVFAVEEQDKAVVVKIADRQWRYSRYPEVPLFGRAARENRLEVLHAERETLAERYATLSFDVQKTQRSHQAFSRFIGTHLAVAFDADPEAEIRGLNARRGEIERALNNHEAQNQQQRQQYDQAKEGISALNRLMPLVSLLNDETLQDRVDEIREELEEAQDAARHIQ
;
A
#
# COMPACT_ATOMS: atom_id res chain seq x y z
N GLN A 1 32.21 24.39 3.76
CA GLN A 1 32.63 25.75 3.35
C GLN A 1 34.15 25.75 3.25
N PRO A 2 34.76 26.40 2.24
CA PRO A 2 36.22 26.47 2.12
C PRO A 2 36.73 27.58 3.07
N GLY A 3 36.89 27.26 4.35
CA GLY A 3 37.41 28.18 5.36
C GLY A 3 38.76 27.69 5.84
N GLY A 4 39.86 28.14 5.24
CA GLY A 4 41.21 27.69 5.61
C GLY A 4 42.14 27.62 4.41
N ALA A 5 42.00 28.54 3.45
CA ALA A 5 42.88 28.59 2.30
C ALA A 5 44.32 28.81 2.78
N GLU A 6 45.18 27.83 2.51
CA GLU A 6 46.61 28.04 2.62
C GLU A 6 47.08 29.01 1.56
N ASP A 7 47.96 29.91 1.98
CA ASP A 7 48.68 30.75 1.04
C ASP A 7 49.59 29.86 0.20
N GLN A 8 49.38 29.82 -1.11
CA GLN A 8 50.16 28.99 -2.04
C GLN A 8 51.67 29.30 -1.97
N ARG A 9 52.03 30.51 -1.56
CA ARG A 9 53.43 30.91 -1.36
C ARG A 9 54.11 30.09 -0.27
N LEU A 10 53.38 29.67 0.77
CA LEU A 10 53.94 28.87 1.86
C LEU A 10 54.38 27.49 1.42
N VAL A 11 53.66 26.87 0.48
CA VAL A 11 54.04 25.57 -0.10
C VAL A 11 55.37 25.69 -0.82
N THR A 12 55.53 26.71 -1.67
CA THR A 12 56.78 26.96 -2.40
C THR A 12 57.94 27.28 -1.46
N LEU A 13 57.68 28.03 -0.37
CA LEU A 13 58.69 28.31 0.65
C LEU A 13 59.08 27.06 1.45
N ALA A 14 58.13 26.17 1.75
CA ALA A 14 58.41 24.91 2.45
C ALA A 14 59.36 24.03 1.64
N GLU A 15 59.08 23.85 0.35
CA GLU A 15 59.98 23.14 -0.58
C GLU A 15 61.35 23.81 -0.66
N ARG A 16 61.39 25.14 -0.76
CA ARG A 16 62.65 25.91 -0.84
C ARG A 16 63.51 25.72 0.41
N PHE A 17 62.91 25.68 1.60
CA PHE A 17 63.64 25.50 2.86
C PHE A 17 63.93 24.02 3.20
N GLY A 18 63.49 23.08 2.36
CA GLY A 18 63.60 21.65 2.64
C GLY A 18 62.79 21.22 3.87
N GLY A 19 61.69 21.93 4.15
CA GLY A 19 60.79 21.68 5.26
C GLY A 19 59.43 21.14 4.80
N VAL A 20 58.55 20.94 5.78
CA VAL A 20 57.17 20.47 5.58
C VAL A 20 56.23 21.44 6.28
N LEU A 21 55.04 21.68 5.71
CA LEU A 21 54.06 22.54 6.37
C LEU A 21 53.48 21.84 7.60
N LEU A 22 53.28 22.60 8.68
CA LEU A 22 52.68 22.08 9.90
C LEU A 22 51.26 21.51 9.66
N SER A 23 50.55 22.06 8.69
CA SER A 23 49.25 21.58 8.23
C SER A 23 49.29 20.19 7.60
N GLU A 24 50.37 19.85 6.89
CA GLU A 24 50.57 18.52 6.29
C GLU A 24 50.95 17.49 7.36
N ILE A 25 51.72 17.89 8.38
CA ILE A 25 52.06 17.02 9.52
C ILE A 25 50.81 16.64 10.31
N TYR A 26 49.90 17.60 10.51
CA TYR A 26 48.64 17.41 11.24
C TYR A 26 47.44 17.13 10.33
N ASP A 27 47.66 16.62 9.12
CA ASP A 27 46.57 16.39 8.16
C ASP A 27 45.63 15.23 8.59
N ASP A 28 46.19 14.25 9.29
CA ASP A 28 45.50 13.05 9.79
C ASP A 28 44.93 13.20 11.22
N VAL A 29 45.02 14.40 11.82
CA VAL A 29 44.41 14.65 13.13
C VAL A 29 42.91 14.40 13.09
N THR A 30 42.38 13.84 14.17
CA THR A 30 40.95 13.55 14.27
C THR A 30 40.11 14.82 14.11
N ILE A 31 38.88 14.66 13.60
CA ILE A 31 37.98 15.79 13.36
C ILE A 31 37.63 16.52 14.66
N ASP A 32 37.61 15.80 15.78
CA ASP A 32 37.27 16.35 17.10
C ASP A 32 38.44 17.16 17.69
N ASP A 33 39.68 16.75 17.43
CA ASP A 33 40.88 17.42 17.95
C ASP A 33 41.40 18.53 17.03
N ALA A 34 41.10 18.48 15.73
CA ALA A 34 41.58 19.45 14.74
C ALA A 34 41.26 20.93 15.09
N PRO A 35 40.07 21.29 15.62
CA PRO A 35 39.78 22.65 16.08
C PRO A 35 40.66 23.08 17.26
N TYR A 36 40.91 22.18 18.21
CA TYR A 36 41.77 22.44 19.36
C TYR A 36 43.19 22.75 18.92
N PHE A 37 43.81 21.86 18.13
CA PHE A 37 45.18 22.06 17.64
C PHE A 37 45.30 23.30 16.75
N SER A 38 44.32 23.57 15.88
CA SER A 38 44.32 24.78 15.08
C SER A 38 44.29 26.07 15.93
N ALA A 39 43.58 26.06 17.06
CA ALA A 39 43.54 27.17 18.00
C ALA A 39 44.82 27.25 18.87
N LEU A 40 45.38 26.10 19.25
CA LEU A 40 46.59 25.95 20.03
C LEU A 40 47.82 26.51 19.31
N TYR A 41 47.93 26.35 18.01
CA TYR A 41 49.03 26.94 17.24
C TYR A 41 48.75 28.40 16.84
N GLY A 42 47.49 28.81 16.75
CA GLY A 42 47.08 30.19 16.42
C GLY A 42 47.71 30.66 15.10
N PRO A 43 48.38 31.82 15.02
CA PRO A 43 49.07 32.25 13.79
C PRO A 43 50.13 31.25 13.29
N SER A 44 50.78 30.53 14.19
CA SER A 44 51.84 29.56 13.87
C SER A 44 51.31 28.25 13.26
N ARG A 45 49.99 28.10 13.08
CA ARG A 45 49.41 26.94 12.37
C ARG A 45 49.84 26.84 10.90
N HIS A 46 50.33 27.95 10.33
CA HIS A 46 50.88 28.03 8.98
C HIS A 46 52.41 27.91 8.96
N ALA A 47 53.02 27.44 10.06
CA ALA A 47 54.47 27.34 10.15
C ALA A 47 55.03 26.29 9.20
N ILE A 48 56.27 26.53 8.76
CA ILE A 48 57.08 25.53 8.07
C ILE A 48 57.97 24.88 9.12
N VAL A 49 57.88 23.56 9.24
CA VAL A 49 58.76 22.75 10.08
C VAL A 49 60.02 22.42 9.29
N VAL A 50 61.17 22.82 9.81
CA VAL A 50 62.48 22.62 9.19
C VAL A 50 63.41 21.89 10.16
N PRO A 51 64.33 21.05 9.68
CA PRO A 51 65.21 20.28 10.56
C PRO A 51 66.26 21.14 11.28
N ASP A 52 66.69 22.27 10.68
CA ASP A 52 67.66 23.20 11.28
C ASP A 52 67.39 24.64 10.82
N LEU A 53 67.08 25.53 11.77
CA LEU A 53 66.82 26.95 11.50
C LEU A 53 68.07 27.72 11.05
N SER A 54 69.26 27.23 11.38
CA SER A 54 70.53 27.86 11.04
C SER A 54 70.75 27.89 9.53
N LEU A 55 70.36 26.82 8.84
CA LEU A 55 70.45 26.70 7.38
C LEU A 55 69.45 27.62 6.67
N VAL A 56 68.27 27.83 7.26
CA VAL A 56 67.23 28.68 6.70
C VAL A 56 67.57 30.17 6.85
N ARG A 57 68.34 30.55 7.89
CA ARG A 57 68.69 31.94 8.18
C ARG A 57 69.32 32.68 7.00
N GLU A 58 70.23 32.03 6.27
CA GLU A 58 70.86 32.63 5.07
C GLU A 58 69.86 32.79 3.91
N MET A 59 68.86 31.92 3.84
CA MET A 59 67.83 31.92 2.80
C MET A 59 66.72 32.96 3.03
N LEU A 60 66.61 33.48 4.26
CA LEU A 60 65.68 34.57 4.61
C LEU A 60 66.17 35.94 4.15
N GLU A 61 67.48 36.12 3.93
CA GLU A 61 68.03 37.38 3.47
C GLU A 61 67.60 37.66 2.01
N GLY A 62 66.88 38.76 1.79
CA GLY A 62 66.37 39.14 0.47
C GLY A 62 65.11 38.37 0.01
N LEU A 63 64.37 37.76 0.94
CA LEU A 63 63.10 37.12 0.62
C LEU A 63 62.00 38.18 0.33
N GLU A 64 61.57 38.30 -0.92
CA GLU A 64 60.53 39.25 -1.34
C GLU A 64 59.13 38.61 -1.48
N ASP A 65 59.05 37.32 -1.82
CA ASP A 65 57.79 36.60 -2.05
C ASP A 65 57.41 35.73 -0.84
N CYS A 66 56.99 36.38 0.24
CA CYS A 66 56.52 35.73 1.46
C CYS A 66 55.30 36.45 2.05
N PRO A 67 54.52 35.79 2.92
CA PRO A 67 53.50 36.47 3.72
C PRO A 67 54.13 37.48 4.69
N GLU A 68 53.32 38.42 5.18
CA GLU A 68 53.77 39.45 6.13
C GLU A 68 54.41 38.83 7.39
N ASP A 69 53.83 37.75 7.90
CA ASP A 69 54.36 36.97 9.01
C ASP A 69 54.67 35.53 8.55
N LEU A 70 55.94 35.15 8.61
CA LEU A 70 56.41 33.79 8.32
C LEU A 70 56.84 33.11 9.63
N TYR A 71 56.22 31.99 9.96
CA TYR A 71 56.56 31.17 11.13
C TYR A 71 57.41 29.97 10.70
N LEU A 72 58.51 29.74 11.41
CA LEU A 72 59.41 28.61 11.21
C LEU A 72 59.53 27.87 12.54
N ILE A 73 59.45 26.55 12.52
CA ILE A 73 59.65 25.71 13.71
C ILE A 73 60.76 24.70 13.42
N GLU A 74 61.72 24.60 14.33
CA GLU A 74 62.74 23.56 14.27
C GLU A 74 62.15 22.25 14.79
N GLY A 75 62.23 21.19 14.00
CA GLY A 75 61.72 19.87 14.40
C GLY A 75 61.85 18.83 13.30
N ASP A 76 61.68 17.56 13.68
CA ASP A 76 61.58 16.45 12.73
C ASP A 76 60.11 16.31 12.28
N PRO A 77 59.81 16.46 10.97
CA PRO A 77 58.45 16.29 10.45
C PRO A 77 57.83 14.91 10.73
N GLN A 78 58.65 13.86 10.92
CA GLN A 78 58.14 12.51 11.18
C GLN A 78 57.80 12.25 12.65
N SER A 79 58.34 13.05 13.57
CA SER A 79 58.21 12.84 15.01
C SER A 79 58.06 14.16 15.77
N PHE A 80 57.21 15.04 15.22
CA PHE A 80 56.99 16.38 15.76
C PHE A 80 56.32 16.33 17.15
N ASP A 81 56.87 17.07 18.13
CA ASP A 81 56.43 17.06 19.52
C ASP A 81 55.58 18.31 19.85
N ASP A 82 54.40 18.09 20.43
CA ASP A 82 53.40 19.09 20.77
C ASP A 82 53.63 19.79 22.14
N SER A 83 54.58 19.32 22.94
CA SER A 83 54.62 19.58 24.39
C SER A 83 55.16 20.96 24.82
N VAL A 84 55.22 21.95 23.94
CA VAL A 84 55.94 23.22 24.17
C VAL A 84 55.08 24.35 24.77
N PHE A 85 53.75 24.26 24.74
CA PHE A 85 52.87 25.38 25.15
C PHE A 85 52.35 25.27 26.59
N ALA A 86 52.46 26.37 27.34
CA ALA A 86 51.73 26.55 28.60
C ALA A 86 50.30 27.01 28.31
N VAL A 87 49.35 26.07 28.41
CA VAL A 87 47.97 26.23 27.93
C VAL A 87 46.96 26.13 29.08
N GLU A 88 45.95 26.99 29.02
CA GLU A 88 44.70 26.85 29.77
C GLU A 88 43.55 26.62 28.78
N GLU A 89 42.93 25.44 28.82
CA GLU A 89 41.78 25.11 27.99
C GLU A 89 40.50 25.73 28.56
N GLN A 90 39.66 26.26 27.67
CA GLN A 90 38.38 26.89 27.97
C GLN A 90 37.29 26.28 27.05
N ASP A 91 36.01 26.56 27.30
CA ASP A 91 34.93 26.05 26.46
C ASP A 91 35.06 26.58 25.01
N LYS A 92 35.40 25.66 24.08
CA LYS A 92 35.65 25.93 22.65
C LYS A 92 36.73 26.99 22.38
N ALA A 93 37.69 27.14 23.27
CA ALA A 93 38.78 28.07 23.09
C ALA A 93 40.00 27.67 23.91
N VAL A 94 41.15 28.21 23.54
CA VAL A 94 42.42 27.98 24.21
C VAL A 94 43.06 29.32 24.55
N VAL A 95 43.55 29.43 25.78
CA VAL A 95 44.37 30.55 26.26
C VAL A 95 45.82 30.08 26.35
N VAL A 96 46.71 30.71 25.58
CA VAL A 96 48.15 30.42 25.60
C VAL A 96 48.90 31.60 26.21
N LYS A 97 49.70 31.34 27.25
CA LYS A 97 50.63 32.34 27.80
C LYS A 97 51.89 32.38 26.94
N ILE A 98 52.01 33.37 26.06
CA ILE A 98 53.16 33.53 25.16
C ILE A 98 54.37 34.08 25.92
N ALA A 99 54.15 35.04 26.82
CA ALA A 99 55.18 35.65 27.65
C ALA A 99 54.58 36.09 29.00
N ASP A 100 55.42 36.56 29.94
CA ASP A 100 54.99 36.94 31.29
C ASP A 100 53.88 38.01 31.36
N ARG A 101 53.71 38.79 30.28
CA ARG A 101 52.69 39.84 30.18
C ARG A 101 51.86 39.77 28.89
N GLN A 102 51.87 38.63 28.19
CA GLN A 102 51.19 38.46 26.90
C GLN A 102 50.46 37.13 26.83
N TRP A 103 49.16 37.20 26.56
CA TRP A 103 48.26 36.05 26.47
C TRP A 103 47.61 36.09 25.09
N ARG A 104 47.40 34.91 24.49
CA ARG A 104 46.64 34.75 23.26
C ARG A 104 45.42 33.90 23.53
N TYR A 105 44.26 34.44 23.16
CA TYR A 105 43.00 33.72 23.19
C TYR A 105 42.62 33.33 21.76
N SER A 106 42.54 32.03 21.51
CA SER A 106 42.16 31.46 20.22
C SER A 106 40.89 30.66 20.38
N ARG A 107 39.83 31.02 19.64
CA ARG A 107 38.61 30.20 19.56
C ARG A 107 38.82 29.02 18.62
N TYR A 108 38.11 27.94 18.86
CA TYR A 108 38.07 26.79 17.96
C TYR A 108 37.47 27.23 16.62
N PRO A 109 38.22 27.11 15.50
CA PRO A 109 37.68 27.45 14.20
C PRO A 109 36.62 26.42 13.79
N GLU A 110 35.53 26.88 13.17
CA GLU A 110 34.51 25.98 12.62
C GLU A 110 35.06 25.11 11.49
N VAL A 111 36.03 25.64 10.74
CA VAL A 111 36.78 24.92 9.71
C VAL A 111 38.26 24.99 10.10
N PRO A 112 38.77 23.98 10.83
CA PRO A 112 40.18 23.94 11.18
C PRO A 112 41.06 23.73 9.95
N LEU A 113 42.28 24.25 10.04
CA LEU A 113 43.31 24.05 9.01
C LEU A 113 43.80 22.60 9.04
N PHE A 114 44.02 22.07 10.24
CA PHE A 114 44.46 20.70 10.48
C PHE A 114 43.31 19.70 10.30
N GLY A 115 43.67 18.41 10.17
CA GLY A 115 42.72 17.32 10.03
C GLY A 115 41.97 17.34 8.70
N ARG A 116 42.59 17.84 7.62
CA ARG A 116 41.91 18.00 6.32
C ARG A 116 41.71 16.65 5.66
N ALA A 117 42.72 15.79 5.59
CA ALA A 117 42.62 14.43 5.09
C ALA A 117 41.56 13.62 5.86
N ALA A 118 41.57 13.69 7.19
CA ALA A 118 40.57 13.02 8.03
C ALA A 118 39.13 13.51 7.73
N ARG A 119 38.97 14.82 7.52
CA ARG A 119 37.68 15.43 7.18
C ARG A 119 37.21 15.06 5.77
N GLU A 120 38.10 15.09 4.79
CA GLU A 120 37.81 14.71 3.41
C GLU A 120 37.40 13.23 3.33
N ASN A 121 38.14 12.33 3.98
CA ASN A 121 37.79 10.92 4.08
C ASN A 121 36.42 10.72 4.75
N ARG A 122 36.16 11.39 5.88
CA ARG A 122 34.84 11.30 6.54
C ARG A 122 33.70 11.82 5.65
N LEU A 123 33.94 12.87 4.86
CA LEU A 123 32.96 13.37 3.90
C LEU A 123 32.68 12.34 2.81
N GLU A 124 33.69 11.66 2.26
CA GLU A 124 33.52 10.59 1.28
C GLU A 124 32.68 9.43 1.86
N VAL A 125 32.98 8.99 3.08
CA VAL A 125 32.20 7.96 3.78
C VAL A 125 30.74 8.40 3.96
N LEU A 126 30.51 9.63 4.41
CA LEU A 126 29.16 10.17 4.59
C LEU A 126 28.41 10.32 3.25
N HIS A 127 29.11 10.63 2.16
CA HIS A 127 28.54 10.66 0.82
C HIS A 127 28.11 9.25 0.38
N ALA A 128 28.96 8.24 0.57
CA ALA A 128 28.60 6.85 0.27
C ALA A 128 27.40 6.39 1.12
N GLU A 129 27.40 6.67 2.42
CA GLU A 129 26.27 6.38 3.31
C GLU A 129 24.98 7.07 2.82
N ARG A 130 25.05 8.34 2.41
CA ARG A 130 23.91 9.08 1.86
C ARG A 130 23.34 8.43 0.61
N GLU A 131 24.18 8.00 -0.33
CA GLU A 131 23.73 7.31 -1.56
C GLU A 131 23.01 6.00 -1.21
N THR A 132 23.60 5.16 -0.34
CA THR A 132 22.96 3.90 0.07
C THR A 132 21.62 4.14 0.79
N LEU A 133 21.52 5.19 1.59
CA LEU A 133 20.28 5.56 2.27
C LEU A 133 19.23 6.07 1.28
N ALA A 134 19.63 6.86 0.28
CA ALA A 134 18.75 7.36 -0.76
C ALA A 134 18.15 6.22 -1.60
N GLU A 135 18.96 5.22 -1.97
CA GLU A 135 18.48 4.02 -2.66
C GLU A 135 17.45 3.24 -1.82
N ARG A 136 17.78 2.95 -0.56
CA ARG A 136 16.87 2.25 0.36
C ARG A 136 15.57 3.02 0.57
N TYR A 137 15.66 4.35 0.71
CA TYR A 137 14.50 5.21 0.84
C TYR A 137 13.60 5.14 -0.41
N ALA A 138 14.19 5.17 -1.61
CA ALA A 138 13.44 5.04 -2.85
C ALA A 138 12.65 3.72 -2.90
N THR A 139 13.28 2.58 -2.59
CA THR A 139 12.62 1.27 -2.54
C THR A 139 11.47 1.24 -1.52
N LEU A 140 11.75 1.67 -0.28
CA LEU A 140 10.74 1.68 0.78
C LEU A 140 9.56 2.62 0.45
N SER A 141 9.83 3.77 -0.18
CA SER A 141 8.78 4.70 -0.59
C SER A 141 7.83 4.08 -1.62
N PHE A 142 8.38 3.29 -2.55
CA PHE A 142 7.58 2.57 -3.55
C PHE A 142 6.73 1.46 -2.89
N ASP A 143 7.31 0.71 -1.95
CA ASP A 143 6.60 -0.34 -1.22
C ASP A 143 5.45 0.22 -0.36
N VAL A 144 5.65 1.39 0.26
CA VAL A 144 4.59 2.11 0.97
C VAL A 144 3.47 2.49 0.02
N GLN A 145 3.77 3.06 -1.16
CA GLN A 145 2.75 3.39 -2.16
C GLN A 145 1.99 2.14 -2.65
N LYS A 146 2.69 1.02 -2.87
CA LYS A 146 2.06 -0.26 -3.24
C LYS A 146 1.11 -0.74 -2.14
N THR A 147 1.55 -0.72 -0.89
CA THR A 147 0.75 -1.12 0.27
C THR A 147 -0.48 -0.23 0.43
N GLN A 148 -0.34 1.08 0.29
CA GLN A 148 -1.46 2.03 0.37
C GLN A 148 -2.50 1.79 -0.72
N ARG A 149 -2.07 1.52 -1.96
CA ARG A 149 -3.00 1.18 -3.05
C ARG A 149 -3.78 -0.11 -2.76
N SER A 150 -3.09 -1.15 -2.28
CA SER A 150 -3.74 -2.39 -1.88
C SER A 150 -4.73 -2.16 -0.73
N HIS A 151 -4.32 -1.42 0.30
CA HIS A 151 -5.18 -1.08 1.43
C HIS A 151 -6.45 -0.35 0.99
N GLN A 152 -6.33 0.62 0.09
CA GLN A 152 -7.51 1.31 -0.47
C GLN A 152 -8.41 0.37 -1.28
N ALA A 153 -7.83 -0.53 -2.08
CA ALA A 153 -8.60 -1.52 -2.85
C ALA A 153 -9.37 -2.46 -1.91
N PHE A 154 -8.72 -2.99 -0.88
CA PHE A 154 -9.36 -3.80 0.16
C PHE A 154 -10.46 -3.02 0.90
N SER A 155 -10.20 -1.77 1.27
CA SER A 155 -11.19 -0.93 1.96
C SER A 155 -12.45 -0.72 1.11
N ARG A 156 -12.29 -0.48 -0.20
CA ARG A 156 -13.43 -0.37 -1.13
C ARG A 156 -14.20 -1.69 -1.25
N PHE A 157 -13.49 -2.82 -1.35
CA PHE A 157 -14.13 -4.14 -1.38
C PHE A 157 -14.92 -4.39 -0.09
N ILE A 158 -14.34 -4.10 1.07
CA ILE A 158 -14.98 -4.25 2.37
C ILE A 158 -16.24 -3.38 2.47
N GLY A 159 -16.15 -2.11 2.05
CA GLY A 159 -17.26 -1.17 2.14
C GLY A 159 -18.44 -1.46 1.21
N THR A 160 -18.17 -2.02 0.03
CA THR A 160 -19.21 -2.16 -1.02
C THR A 160 -19.65 -3.61 -1.26
N HIS A 161 -18.73 -4.58 -1.19
CA HIS A 161 -18.94 -5.91 -1.73
C HIS A 161 -18.85 -7.04 -0.70
N LEU A 162 -18.17 -6.83 0.43
CA LEU A 162 -17.94 -7.90 1.41
C LEU A 162 -19.22 -8.57 1.92
N ALA A 163 -20.30 -7.80 2.07
CA ALA A 163 -21.58 -8.33 2.55
C ALA A 163 -22.22 -9.36 1.62
N VAL A 164 -21.95 -9.31 0.30
CA VAL A 164 -22.63 -10.14 -0.71
C VAL A 164 -21.65 -11.06 -1.45
N ALA A 165 -20.36 -10.74 -1.45
CA ALA A 165 -19.36 -11.44 -2.26
C ALA A 165 -19.20 -12.94 -1.94
N PHE A 166 -19.64 -13.38 -0.76
CA PHE A 166 -19.54 -14.75 -0.30
C PHE A 166 -20.90 -15.45 -0.13
N ASP A 167 -21.99 -14.79 -0.51
CA ASP A 167 -23.30 -15.41 -0.53
C ASP A 167 -23.40 -16.45 -1.65
N ALA A 168 -24.36 -17.38 -1.51
CA ALA A 168 -24.64 -18.36 -2.55
C ALA A 168 -25.08 -17.67 -3.85
N ASP A 169 -24.75 -18.28 -4.99
CA ASP A 169 -25.12 -17.76 -6.30
C ASP A 169 -26.66 -17.63 -6.43
N PRO A 170 -27.21 -16.40 -6.52
CA PRO A 170 -28.65 -16.21 -6.61
C PRO A 170 -29.24 -16.83 -7.88
N GLU A 171 -28.48 -16.93 -8.98
CA GLU A 171 -28.95 -17.55 -10.22
C GLU A 171 -29.09 -19.08 -10.10
N ALA A 172 -28.32 -19.72 -9.21
CA ALA A 172 -28.50 -21.13 -8.90
C ALA A 172 -29.81 -21.36 -8.14
N GLU A 173 -30.12 -20.53 -7.15
CA GLU A 173 -31.36 -20.61 -6.37
C GLU A 173 -32.60 -20.30 -7.24
N ILE A 174 -32.54 -19.25 -8.06
CA ILE A 174 -33.61 -18.86 -8.98
C ILE A 174 -33.94 -20.00 -9.96
N ARG A 175 -32.92 -20.70 -10.49
CA ARG A 175 -33.13 -21.86 -11.37
C ARG A 175 -33.88 -22.99 -10.65
N GLY A 176 -33.51 -23.28 -9.40
CA GLY A 176 -34.21 -24.27 -8.58
C GLY A 176 -35.67 -23.90 -8.32
N LEU A 177 -35.92 -22.64 -7.94
CA LEU A 177 -37.27 -22.13 -7.71
C LEU A 177 -38.13 -22.14 -8.97
N ASN A 178 -37.58 -21.77 -10.13
CA ASN A 178 -38.29 -21.80 -11.40
C ASN A 178 -38.64 -23.23 -11.85
N ALA A 179 -37.72 -24.18 -11.66
CA ALA A 179 -38.01 -25.59 -11.92
C ALA A 179 -39.17 -26.07 -11.04
N ARG A 180 -39.12 -25.75 -9.73
CA ARG A 180 -40.19 -26.12 -8.80
C ARG A 180 -41.52 -25.46 -9.15
N ARG A 181 -41.49 -24.19 -9.54
CA ARG A 181 -42.69 -23.47 -10.02
C ARG A 181 -43.31 -24.20 -11.22
N GLY A 182 -42.51 -24.59 -12.22
CA GLY A 182 -42.99 -25.30 -13.40
C GLY A 182 -43.53 -26.71 -13.10
N GLU A 183 -43.04 -27.39 -12.06
CA GLU A 183 -43.65 -28.63 -11.56
C GLU A 183 -45.02 -28.38 -10.95
N ILE A 184 -45.15 -27.35 -10.10
CA ILE A 184 -46.41 -26.99 -9.45
C ILE A 184 -47.45 -26.55 -10.48
N GLU A 185 -47.09 -25.72 -11.46
CA GLU A 185 -48.00 -25.30 -12.53
C GLU A 185 -48.52 -26.50 -13.34
N ARG A 186 -47.66 -27.47 -13.67
CA ARG A 186 -48.08 -28.71 -14.34
C ARG A 186 -49.04 -29.54 -13.48
N ALA A 187 -48.75 -29.69 -12.18
CA ALA A 187 -49.62 -30.42 -11.27
C ALA A 187 -50.99 -29.74 -11.12
N LEU A 188 -51.02 -28.41 -11.03
CA LEU A 188 -52.25 -27.63 -10.95
C LEU A 188 -53.10 -27.82 -12.21
N ASN A 189 -52.50 -27.69 -13.40
CA ASN A 189 -53.21 -27.87 -14.67
C ASN A 189 -53.80 -29.29 -14.79
N ASN A 190 -53.06 -30.31 -14.34
CA ASN A 190 -53.57 -31.69 -14.31
C ASN A 190 -54.75 -31.83 -13.35
N HIS A 191 -54.68 -31.24 -12.15
CA HIS A 191 -55.79 -31.24 -11.21
C HIS A 191 -57.02 -30.49 -11.73
N GLU A 192 -56.83 -29.35 -12.39
CA GLU A 192 -57.94 -28.60 -13.02
C GLU A 192 -58.61 -29.40 -14.12
N ALA A 193 -57.82 -30.06 -14.98
CA ALA A 193 -58.35 -30.94 -16.03
C ALA A 193 -59.15 -32.12 -15.44
N GLN A 194 -58.63 -32.76 -14.39
CA GLN A 194 -59.36 -33.82 -13.68
C GLN A 194 -60.66 -33.31 -13.05
N ASN A 195 -60.64 -32.11 -12.45
CA ASN A 195 -61.84 -31.51 -11.86
C ASN A 195 -62.90 -31.22 -12.92
N GLN A 196 -62.51 -30.68 -14.08
CA GLN A 196 -63.43 -30.46 -15.21
C GLN A 196 -64.05 -31.76 -15.70
N GLN A 197 -63.25 -32.84 -15.83
CA GLN A 197 -63.76 -34.15 -16.21
C GLN A 197 -64.75 -34.71 -15.18
N GLN A 198 -64.44 -34.60 -13.88
CA GLN A 198 -65.34 -35.04 -12.80
C GLN A 198 -66.65 -34.26 -12.78
N ARG A 199 -66.61 -32.94 -13.03
CA ARG A 199 -67.83 -32.12 -13.16
C ARG A 199 -68.70 -32.60 -14.31
N GLN A 200 -68.13 -32.86 -15.48
CA GLN A 200 -68.87 -33.39 -16.63
C GLN A 200 -69.49 -34.75 -16.32
N GLN A 201 -68.76 -35.66 -15.66
CA GLN A 201 -69.30 -36.95 -15.24
C GLN A 201 -70.43 -36.81 -14.22
N TYR A 202 -70.29 -35.88 -13.27
CA TYR A 202 -71.33 -35.57 -12.29
C TYR A 202 -72.61 -35.05 -12.97
N ASP A 203 -72.48 -34.14 -13.93
CA ASP A 203 -73.61 -33.60 -14.69
C ASP A 203 -74.30 -34.69 -15.51
N GLN A 204 -73.55 -35.55 -16.20
CA GLN A 204 -74.09 -36.71 -16.92
C GLN A 204 -74.82 -37.69 -16.00
N ALA A 205 -74.24 -38.01 -14.83
CA ALA A 205 -74.87 -38.89 -13.85
C ALA A 205 -76.16 -38.28 -13.31
N LYS A 206 -76.18 -36.97 -13.07
CA LYS A 206 -77.36 -36.22 -12.63
C LYS A 206 -78.47 -36.23 -13.67
N GLU A 207 -78.14 -36.06 -14.95
CA GLU A 207 -79.08 -36.21 -16.06
C GLU A 207 -79.63 -37.64 -16.14
N GLY A 208 -78.76 -38.65 -16.01
CA GLY A 208 -79.15 -40.07 -15.98
C GLY A 208 -80.11 -40.39 -14.84
N ILE A 209 -79.83 -39.89 -13.63
CA ILE A 209 -80.74 -40.02 -12.47
C ILE A 209 -82.09 -39.33 -12.76
N SER A 210 -82.08 -38.13 -13.36
CA SER A 210 -83.31 -37.45 -13.75
C SER A 210 -84.12 -38.25 -14.77
N ALA A 211 -83.47 -38.89 -15.75
CA ALA A 211 -84.15 -39.73 -16.73
C ALA A 211 -84.74 -40.98 -16.08
N LEU A 212 -83.98 -41.66 -15.22
CA LEU A 212 -84.47 -42.81 -14.46
C LEU A 212 -85.66 -42.45 -13.56
N ASN A 213 -85.61 -41.30 -12.87
CA ASN A 213 -86.73 -40.82 -12.06
C ASN A 213 -88.00 -40.56 -12.87
N ARG A 214 -87.89 -40.16 -14.15
CA ARG A 214 -89.03 -40.03 -15.06
C ARG A 214 -89.58 -41.37 -15.53
N LEU A 215 -88.71 -42.36 -15.73
CA LEU A 215 -89.11 -43.69 -16.17
C LEU A 215 -89.63 -44.55 -15.02
N MET A 216 -89.22 -44.29 -13.77
CA MET A 216 -89.60 -45.06 -12.58
C MET A 216 -91.11 -45.33 -12.45
N PRO A 217 -92.01 -44.35 -12.63
CA PRO A 217 -93.45 -44.58 -12.54
C PRO A 217 -94.02 -45.42 -13.69
N LEU A 218 -93.30 -45.49 -14.81
CA LEU A 218 -93.69 -46.22 -16.01
C LEU A 218 -93.12 -47.65 -16.03
N VAL A 219 -92.27 -48.02 -15.08
CA VAL A 219 -91.58 -49.33 -15.05
C VAL A 219 -92.58 -50.49 -15.03
N SER A 220 -93.66 -50.39 -14.26
CA SER A 220 -94.69 -51.44 -14.22
C SER A 220 -95.41 -51.59 -15.56
N LEU A 221 -95.51 -50.51 -16.34
CA LEU A 221 -96.13 -50.49 -17.66
C LEU A 221 -95.16 -51.01 -18.73
N LEU A 222 -93.88 -50.62 -18.65
CA LEU A 222 -92.81 -51.06 -19.55
C LEU A 222 -92.50 -52.55 -19.41
N ASN A 223 -92.72 -53.14 -18.24
CA ASN A 223 -92.51 -54.55 -17.97
C ASN A 223 -93.79 -55.39 -18.11
N ASP A 224 -94.92 -54.80 -18.50
CA ASP A 224 -96.16 -55.54 -18.76
C ASP A 224 -96.15 -56.05 -20.20
N GLU A 225 -95.82 -57.33 -20.37
CA GLU A 225 -95.79 -58.01 -21.68
C GLU A 225 -97.19 -58.13 -22.31
N THR A 226 -98.27 -57.98 -21.53
CA THR A 226 -99.65 -58.06 -22.00
C THR A 226 -100.26 -56.71 -22.36
N LEU A 227 -99.49 -55.62 -22.19
CA LEU A 227 -99.97 -54.26 -22.40
C LEU A 227 -100.42 -54.03 -23.84
N GLN A 228 -99.69 -54.59 -24.80
CA GLN A 228 -99.99 -54.42 -26.21
C GLN A 228 -101.29 -55.12 -26.60
N ASP A 229 -101.48 -56.36 -26.13
CA ASP A 229 -102.72 -57.11 -26.33
C ASP A 229 -103.92 -56.36 -25.75
N ARG A 230 -103.78 -55.80 -24.54
CA ARG A 230 -104.86 -55.00 -23.90
C ARG A 230 -105.16 -53.70 -24.64
N VAL A 231 -104.16 -53.07 -25.26
CA VAL A 231 -104.38 -51.87 -26.08
C VAL A 231 -105.12 -52.21 -27.37
N ASP A 232 -104.76 -53.33 -28.00
CA ASP A 232 -105.42 -53.78 -29.22
C ASP A 232 -106.87 -54.20 -28.94
N GLU A 233 -107.14 -54.89 -27.83
CA GLU A 233 -108.50 -55.23 -27.38
C GLU A 233 -109.37 -53.98 -27.14
N ILE A 234 -108.85 -52.96 -26.44
CA ILE A 234 -109.57 -51.69 -26.21
C ILE A 234 -109.78 -50.91 -27.52
N ARG A 235 -108.86 -51.01 -28.48
CA ARG A 235 -109.02 -50.37 -29.80
C ARG A 235 -110.12 -51.03 -30.61
N GLU A 236 -110.20 -52.36 -30.60
CA GLU A 236 -111.29 -53.09 -31.22
C GLU A 236 -112.63 -52.72 -30.57
N GLU A 237 -112.72 -52.69 -29.23
CA GLU A 237 -113.93 -52.24 -28.51
C GLU A 237 -114.33 -50.80 -28.87
N LEU A 238 -113.36 -49.91 -29.05
CA LEU A 238 -113.61 -48.52 -29.46
C LEU A 238 -114.11 -48.45 -30.91
N GLU A 239 -113.55 -49.25 -31.81
CA GLU A 239 -113.97 -49.31 -33.21
C GLU A 239 -115.39 -49.88 -33.32
N GLU A 240 -115.70 -50.94 -32.57
CA GLU A 240 -117.08 -51.46 -32.43
C GLU A 240 -118.04 -50.41 -31.89
N ALA A 241 -117.65 -49.66 -30.84
CA ALA A 241 -118.48 -48.60 -30.29
C ALA A 241 -118.70 -47.44 -31.30
N GLN A 242 -117.69 -47.12 -32.10
CA GLN A 242 -117.79 -46.09 -33.15
C GLN A 242 -118.68 -46.55 -34.31
N ASP A 243 -118.60 -47.80 -34.72
CA ASP A 243 -119.47 -48.36 -35.76
C ASP A 243 -120.91 -48.52 -35.26
N ALA A 244 -121.11 -48.90 -34.00
CA ALA A 244 -122.42 -48.86 -33.37
C ALA A 244 -123.00 -47.43 -33.32
N ALA A 245 -122.17 -46.42 -33.04
CA ALA A 245 -122.59 -45.02 -33.07
C ALA A 245 -122.93 -44.53 -34.50
N ARG A 246 -122.22 -45.02 -35.54
CA ARG A 246 -122.54 -44.74 -36.94
C ARG A 246 -123.84 -45.39 -37.40
N HIS A 247 -124.18 -46.57 -36.87
CA HIS A 247 -125.46 -47.23 -37.15
C HIS A 247 -126.69 -46.56 -36.50
N ILE A 248 -126.48 -45.62 -35.57
CA ILE A 248 -127.54 -44.85 -34.90
C ILE A 248 -127.82 -43.50 -35.62
N GLN A 249 -127.05 -43.13 -36.66
CA GLN A 249 -127.34 -42.03 -37.60
C GLN A 249 -128.08 -42.51 -38.85
#